data_AF-A0A0Q9PTQ9-F1
#
_entry.id   AF-A0A0Q9PTQ9-F1
#
_cell.length_a   1.000
_cell.length_b   1.000
_cell.length_c   1.000
_cell.angle_alpha   90.00
_cell.angle_beta   90.00
_cell.angle_gamma   90.00
#
_symmetry.space_group_name_H-M   'P 1'
#
loop_
_entity.id
_entity.type
_entity.pdbx_description
1 polymer ?
#
loop_
_entity_poly.entity_id
_entity_poly.type
_entity_poly.pdbx_seq_one_letter_code
_entity_poly.pdbx_strand_id
1 'polypeptide(L)'
;MDRVTYIGIGGLLRDPEVTGEEVEAVMPGCNDTGGEMPPEETVTAQVLTEIGSDTALLFNGDVYVREGREAPEQLRYWRTAPKCSTEGTFELAGTWLGVQGPHKPQYDGDIQLPYRITVHVDEGPDEYVKTQITVHADISTSPALGPDDVKSSLWTGGTVTAQVRCDGDTFAATALTAEEN
;
A
#
# COMPACT_ATOMS: atom_id res chain seq x y z
N MET A 1 7.17 -12.22 33.85
CA MET A 1 6.36 -11.48 32.87
C MET A 1 6.05 -12.48 31.78
N ASP A 2 4.77 -12.76 31.53
CA ASP A 2 4.36 -13.64 30.44
C ASP A 2 4.72 -12.97 29.12
N ARG A 3 5.54 -13.66 28.32
CA ARG A 3 6.06 -13.16 27.04
C ARG A 3 4.91 -13.08 26.05
N VAL A 4 4.76 -11.93 25.39
CA VAL A 4 3.70 -11.71 24.40
C VAL A 4 4.31 -11.70 23.02
N THR A 5 4.08 -12.78 22.26
CA THR A 5 4.51 -12.88 20.86
C THR A 5 3.46 -12.26 19.94
N TYR A 6 3.88 -11.64 18.84
CA TYR A 6 2.99 -11.18 17.77
C TYR A 6 3.38 -11.78 16.41
N ILE A 7 2.38 -12.00 15.57
CA ILE A 7 2.50 -12.57 14.22
C ILE A 7 2.15 -11.48 13.20
N GLY A 8 3.05 -11.20 12.27
CA GLY A 8 2.89 -10.17 11.25
C GLY A 8 1.90 -10.56 10.16
N ILE A 9 1.06 -9.59 9.78
CA ILE A 9 0.10 -9.68 8.69
C ILE A 9 0.33 -8.47 7.79
N GLY A 10 1.12 -8.69 6.73
CA GLY A 10 1.39 -7.66 5.72
C GLY A 10 0.40 -7.66 4.56
N GLY A 11 0.72 -6.83 3.55
CA GLY A 11 -0.10 -6.67 2.35
C GLY A 11 -1.41 -5.91 2.64
N LEU A 12 -1.34 -4.90 3.50
CA LEU A 12 -2.43 -3.97 3.72
C LEU A 12 -2.59 -3.09 2.47
N LEU A 13 -3.83 -2.93 2.03
CA LEU A 13 -4.26 -2.10 0.92
C LEU A 13 -5.03 -0.86 1.40
N ARG A 14 -5.20 -0.72 2.71
CA ARG A 14 -5.75 0.46 3.39
C ARG A 14 -4.99 0.64 4.69
N ASP A 15 -4.62 1.87 5.00
CA ASP A 15 -3.90 2.14 6.24
C ASP A 15 -4.87 2.09 7.42
N PRO A 16 -4.54 1.32 8.47
CA PRO A 16 -5.32 1.34 9.70
C PRO A 16 -5.26 2.69 10.38
N GLU A 17 -6.37 3.10 10.99
CA GLU A 17 -6.35 4.24 11.90
C GLU A 17 -5.65 3.86 13.21
N VAL A 18 -4.82 4.78 13.69
CA VAL A 18 -4.12 4.67 14.97
C VAL A 18 -4.59 5.75 15.93
N THR A 19 -4.54 5.43 17.22
CA THR A 19 -4.93 6.34 18.31
C THR A 19 -3.89 7.45 18.56
N GLY A 20 -2.66 7.27 18.08
CA GLY A 20 -1.50 8.08 18.44
C GLY A 20 -0.79 7.63 19.72
N GLU A 21 -1.31 6.61 20.42
CA GLU A 21 -0.59 5.95 21.52
C GLU A 21 0.45 4.97 20.97
N GLU A 22 1.62 4.95 21.61
CA GLU A 22 2.71 4.03 21.33
C GLU A 22 2.95 3.10 22.51
N VAL A 23 3.25 1.83 22.23
CA VAL A 23 3.55 0.81 23.24
C VAL A 23 4.81 0.03 22.87
N GLU A 24 5.54 -0.44 23.87
CA GLU A 24 6.62 -1.38 23.66
C GLU A 24 6.06 -2.78 23.40
N ALA A 25 6.48 -3.39 22.29
CA ALA A 25 6.15 -4.76 21.92
C ALA A 25 7.42 -5.57 21.69
N VAL A 26 7.33 -6.88 21.93
CA VAL A 26 8.42 -7.81 21.66
C VAL A 26 8.10 -8.59 20.40
N MET A 27 8.97 -8.42 19.40
CA MET A 27 8.82 -9.00 18.08
C MET A 27 9.74 -10.21 17.94
N PRO A 28 9.24 -11.35 17.44
CA PRO A 28 10.11 -12.47 17.12
C PRO A 28 11.07 -12.06 16.00
N GLY A 29 12.32 -12.50 16.09
CA GLY A 29 13.29 -12.30 15.00
C GLY A 29 12.77 -12.91 13.69
N CYS A 30 12.94 -12.18 12.58
CA CYS A 30 12.52 -12.65 11.27
C CYS A 30 13.66 -13.43 10.60
N ASN A 31 13.43 -14.71 10.28
CA ASN A 31 14.44 -15.56 9.64
C ASN A 31 14.11 -15.83 8.17
N ASP A 32 14.14 -14.79 7.35
CA ASP A 32 13.85 -14.89 5.91
C ASP A 32 14.95 -15.63 5.13
N THR A 33 16.13 -15.82 5.72
CA THR A 33 17.30 -16.42 5.05
C THR A 33 17.55 -17.89 5.42
N GLY A 34 16.74 -18.47 6.31
CA GLY A 34 16.87 -19.86 6.76
C GLY A 34 18.09 -20.13 7.65
N GLY A 35 18.67 -19.07 8.23
CA GLY A 35 19.83 -19.11 9.12
C GLY A 35 19.47 -19.35 10.59
N GLU A 36 20.35 -18.95 11.50
CA GLU A 36 20.03 -18.90 12.94
C GLU A 36 18.92 -17.86 13.18
N MET A 37 17.95 -18.19 14.04
CA MET A 37 16.85 -17.28 14.35
C MET A 37 17.43 -16.02 15.00
N PRO A 38 17.20 -14.82 14.44
CA PRO A 38 17.65 -13.59 15.08
C PRO A 38 17.04 -13.45 16.49
N PRO A 39 17.73 -12.75 17.40
CA PRO A 39 17.15 -12.47 18.71
C PRO A 39 15.87 -11.65 18.55
N GLU A 40 14.99 -11.77 19.53
CA GLU A 40 13.81 -10.91 19.59
C GLU A 40 14.22 -9.45 19.77
N GLU A 41 13.42 -8.56 19.20
CA GLU A 41 13.63 -7.13 19.25
C GLU A 41 12.48 -6.46 20.00
N THR A 42 12.82 -5.49 20.87
CA THR A 42 11.82 -4.60 21.46
C THR A 42 11.60 -3.45 20.49
N VAL A 43 10.36 -3.27 20.06
CA VAL A 43 9.96 -2.25 19.10
C VAL A 43 8.93 -1.32 19.71
N THR A 44 8.87 -0.09 19.22
CA THR A 44 7.77 0.84 19.49
C THR A 44 6.69 0.64 18.43
N ALA A 45 5.52 0.18 18.85
CA ALA A 45 4.39 -0.09 17.96
C ALA A 45 3.22 0.84 18.30
N GLN A 46 2.39 1.14 17.30
CA GLN A 46 1.25 2.04 17.44
C GLN A 46 -0.03 1.25 17.77
N VAL A 47 -0.87 1.85 18.63
CA VAL A 47 -2.16 1.27 19.01
C VAL A 47 -3.22 1.64 17.97
N LEU A 48 -3.90 0.61 17.46
CA LEU A 48 -4.98 0.73 16.48
C LEU A 48 -6.25 1.30 17.13
N THR A 49 -6.98 2.17 16.43
CA THR A 49 -8.17 2.85 16.98
C THR A 49 -9.31 1.88 17.32
N GLU A 50 -9.52 0.85 16.48
CA GLU A 50 -10.64 -0.08 16.61
C GLU A 50 -10.28 -1.41 17.29
N ILE A 51 -8.99 -1.64 17.55
CA ILE A 51 -8.48 -2.92 18.08
C ILE A 51 -7.60 -2.64 19.29
N GLY A 52 -7.93 -3.25 20.42
CA GLY A 52 -7.14 -3.13 21.64
C GLY A 52 -5.69 -3.60 21.44
N SER A 53 -4.75 -2.93 22.12
CA SER A 53 -3.32 -3.27 22.11
C SER A 53 -3.01 -4.66 22.66
N ASP A 54 -3.96 -5.28 23.37
CA ASP A 54 -3.86 -6.67 23.83
C ASP A 54 -4.15 -7.71 22.72
N THR A 55 -4.55 -7.24 21.54
CA THR A 55 -4.99 -8.04 20.39
C THR A 55 -4.12 -7.79 19.16
N ALA A 56 -3.95 -6.54 18.73
CA ALA A 56 -3.11 -6.21 17.59
C ALA A 56 -2.49 -4.81 17.69
N LEU A 57 -1.36 -4.64 17.00
CA LEU A 57 -0.58 -3.41 16.95
C LEU A 57 -0.16 -3.10 15.51
N LEU A 58 0.12 -1.84 15.18
CA LEU A 58 0.70 -1.42 13.91
C LEU A 58 2.20 -1.16 14.09
N PHE A 59 3.03 -1.76 13.24
CA PHE A 59 4.47 -1.51 13.23
C PHE A 59 4.99 -1.54 11.79
N ASN A 60 5.76 -0.52 11.39
CA ASN A 60 6.31 -0.38 10.04
C ASN A 60 5.29 -0.58 8.90
N GLY A 61 4.04 -0.14 9.09
CA GLY A 61 2.96 -0.26 8.09
C GLY A 61 2.29 -1.64 8.04
N ASP A 62 2.71 -2.60 8.86
CA ASP A 62 2.09 -3.92 8.96
C ASP A 62 1.34 -4.09 10.29
N VAL A 63 0.26 -4.88 10.26
CA VAL A 63 -0.50 -5.21 11.47
C VAL A 63 0.03 -6.51 12.06
N TYR A 64 0.33 -6.47 13.35
CA TYR A 64 0.85 -7.58 14.12
C TYR A 64 -0.21 -8.05 15.11
N VAL A 65 -0.66 -9.30 14.98
CA VAL A 65 -1.69 -9.89 15.85
C VAL A 65 -1.03 -10.73 16.92
N ARG A 66 -1.45 -10.57 18.16
CA ARG A 66 -0.93 -11.32 19.29
C ARG A 66 -1.16 -12.81 19.12
N GLU A 67 -0.13 -13.61 19.36
CA GLU A 67 -0.20 -15.07 19.33
C GLU A 67 -1.28 -15.59 20.30
N GLY A 68 -2.08 -16.53 19.82
CA GLY A 68 -3.22 -17.08 20.57
C GLY A 68 -4.49 -16.23 20.54
N ARG A 69 -4.49 -15.07 19.86
CA ARG A 69 -5.71 -14.31 19.56
C ARG A 69 -6.23 -14.63 18.16
N GLU A 70 -7.53 -14.47 17.98
CA GLU A 70 -8.15 -14.53 16.66
C GLU A 70 -7.79 -13.27 15.86
N ALA A 71 -7.56 -13.44 14.56
CA ALA A 71 -7.32 -12.33 13.65
C ALA A 71 -8.57 -11.41 13.61
N PRO A 72 -8.43 -10.10 13.92
CA PRO A 72 -9.54 -9.15 13.88
C PRO A 72 -10.23 -9.11 12.51
N GLU A 73 -11.56 -8.96 12.51
CA GLU A 73 -12.34 -8.93 11.26
C GLU A 73 -11.95 -7.76 10.35
N GLN A 74 -11.49 -6.65 10.94
CA GLN A 74 -10.97 -5.45 10.28
C GLN A 74 -9.82 -5.75 9.33
N LEU A 75 -9.02 -6.79 9.60
CA LEU A 75 -7.92 -7.19 8.70
C LEU A 75 -8.42 -7.54 7.30
N ARG A 76 -9.64 -8.08 7.17
CA ARG A 76 -10.22 -8.38 5.85
C ARG A 76 -10.48 -7.09 5.08
N TYR A 77 -10.98 -6.06 5.77
CA TYR A 77 -11.22 -4.75 5.18
C TYR A 77 -9.90 -4.10 4.74
N TRP A 78 -8.88 -4.07 5.61
CA TRP A 78 -7.58 -3.47 5.28
C TRP A 78 -6.86 -4.20 4.15
N ARG A 79 -7.09 -5.50 3.97
CA ARG A 79 -6.50 -6.30 2.86
C ARG A 79 -7.33 -6.29 1.58
N THR A 80 -8.37 -5.46 1.52
CA THR A 80 -9.24 -5.34 0.33
C THR A 80 -9.11 -3.94 -0.26
N ALA A 81 -8.57 -3.85 -1.47
CA ALA A 81 -8.50 -2.59 -2.21
C ALA A 81 -9.91 -2.00 -2.40
N PRO A 82 -10.07 -0.66 -2.35
CA PRO A 82 -11.32 -0.03 -2.74
C PRO A 82 -11.67 -0.36 -4.19
N LYS A 83 -12.96 -0.40 -4.46
CA LYS A 83 -13.51 -0.40 -5.81
C LYS A 83 -13.73 1.04 -6.24
N CYS A 84 -13.53 1.34 -7.52
CA CYS A 84 -13.89 2.65 -8.05
C CYS A 84 -15.41 2.78 -8.09
N SER A 85 -15.94 3.82 -7.45
CA SER A 85 -17.39 4.11 -7.42
C SER A 85 -17.74 5.58 -7.57
N THR A 86 -16.75 6.47 -7.67
CA THR A 86 -16.96 7.91 -7.79
C THR A 86 -17.43 8.27 -9.20
N GLU A 87 -18.50 9.08 -9.29
CA GLU A 87 -19.03 9.50 -10.58
C GLU A 87 -18.11 10.50 -11.30
N GLY A 88 -18.08 10.42 -12.63
CA GLY A 88 -17.33 11.35 -13.47
C GLY A 88 -15.83 11.09 -13.50
N THR A 89 -15.07 12.16 -13.69
CA THR A 89 -13.61 12.15 -13.72
C THR A 89 -13.10 12.92 -12.51
N PHE A 90 -12.12 12.35 -11.81
CA PHE A 90 -11.54 12.92 -10.60
C PHE A 90 -10.03 12.70 -10.59
N GLU A 91 -9.36 13.45 -9.72
CA GLU A 91 -7.91 13.38 -9.57
C GLU A 91 -7.56 12.56 -8.32
N LEU A 92 -6.48 11.81 -8.42
CA LEU A 92 -5.81 11.11 -7.35
C LEU A 92 -4.33 11.47 -7.40
N ALA A 93 -3.72 11.77 -6.27
CA ALA A 93 -2.28 11.91 -6.18
C ALA A 93 -1.74 11.06 -5.04
N GLY A 94 -0.53 10.52 -5.23
CA GLY A 94 0.19 9.90 -4.13
C GLY A 94 1.37 9.06 -4.57
N THR A 95 1.92 8.31 -3.62
CA THR A 95 3.17 7.57 -3.78
C THR A 95 3.04 6.44 -4.81
N TRP A 96 3.93 6.43 -5.81
CA TRP A 96 3.98 5.36 -6.81
C TRP A 96 4.68 4.11 -6.25
N LEU A 97 3.95 3.02 -6.08
CA LEU A 97 4.44 1.77 -5.48
C LEU A 97 4.92 0.73 -6.49
N GLY A 98 4.45 0.80 -7.73
CA GLY A 98 4.87 -0.16 -8.76
C GLY A 98 4.09 -0.08 -10.06
N VAL A 99 4.55 -0.86 -11.04
CA VAL A 99 3.95 -0.95 -12.37
C VAL A 99 3.93 -2.39 -12.85
N GLN A 100 2.84 -2.77 -13.52
CA GLN A 100 2.64 -4.09 -14.12
C GLN A 100 2.06 -3.94 -15.53
N GLY A 101 2.76 -4.45 -16.53
CA GLY A 101 2.26 -4.55 -17.91
C GLY A 101 1.96 -6.00 -18.31
N PRO A 102 1.15 -6.24 -19.35
CA PRO A 102 0.94 -7.58 -19.91
C PRO A 102 2.19 -8.08 -20.67
N HIS A 103 3.16 -7.21 -20.91
CA HIS A 103 4.40 -7.50 -21.61
C HIS A 103 5.52 -7.78 -20.61
N LYS A 104 6.40 -8.73 -20.97
CA LYS A 104 7.62 -8.97 -20.21
C LYS A 104 8.57 -7.77 -20.42
N PRO A 105 9.05 -7.11 -19.36
CA PRO A 105 9.95 -5.98 -19.50
C PRO A 105 11.26 -6.43 -20.16
N GLN A 106 11.77 -5.63 -21.09
CA GLN A 106 13.06 -5.89 -21.74
C GLN A 106 14.23 -5.30 -20.94
N TYR A 107 13.97 -4.25 -20.18
CA TYR A 107 14.91 -3.55 -19.31
C TYR A 107 14.18 -2.99 -18.08
N ASP A 108 14.93 -2.59 -17.06
CA ASP A 108 14.35 -2.01 -15.85
C ASP A 108 13.68 -0.67 -16.18
N GLY A 109 12.38 -0.57 -15.84
CA GLY A 109 11.54 0.57 -16.18
C GLY A 109 10.94 0.55 -17.58
N ASP A 110 11.02 -0.56 -18.31
CA ASP A 110 10.27 -0.74 -19.56
C ASP A 110 8.75 -0.77 -19.27
N ILE A 111 8.10 0.37 -19.54
CA ILE A 111 6.66 0.56 -19.41
C ILE A 111 6.07 0.91 -20.77
N GLN A 112 5.05 0.14 -21.18
CA GLN A 112 4.37 0.30 -22.46
C GLN A 112 2.88 0.07 -22.24
N LEU A 113 2.04 0.91 -22.85
CA LEU A 113 0.59 0.75 -22.77
C LEU A 113 0.15 -0.57 -23.41
N PRO A 114 -0.88 -1.25 -22.86
CA PRO A 114 -1.54 -0.93 -21.60
C PRO A 114 -0.72 -1.39 -20.40
N TYR A 115 -0.83 -0.69 -19.27
CA TYR A 115 -0.21 -1.08 -18.01
C TYR A 115 -1.09 -0.73 -16.82
N ARG A 116 -0.70 -1.20 -15.64
CA ARG A 116 -1.32 -0.90 -14.35
C ARG A 116 -0.28 -0.31 -13.43
N ILE A 117 -0.61 0.77 -12.75
CA ILE A 117 0.22 1.32 -11.68
C ILE A 117 -0.45 1.09 -10.33
N THR A 118 0.35 0.79 -9.31
CA THR A 118 -0.11 0.75 -7.92
C THR A 118 0.25 2.08 -7.28
N VAL A 119 -0.72 2.76 -6.72
CA VAL A 119 -0.56 4.07 -6.07
C VAL A 119 -1.10 3.96 -4.64
N HIS A 120 -0.32 4.42 -3.66
CA HIS A 120 -0.84 4.74 -2.34
C HIS A 120 -1.37 6.18 -2.40
N VAL A 121 -2.67 6.34 -2.19
CA VAL A 121 -3.35 7.61 -2.43
C VAL A 121 -3.18 8.52 -1.23
N ASP A 122 -2.53 9.66 -1.45
CA ASP A 122 -2.31 10.70 -0.46
C ASP A 122 -3.39 11.81 -0.57
N GLU A 123 -3.84 12.11 -1.80
CA GLU A 123 -4.84 13.14 -2.10
C GLU A 123 -5.89 12.64 -3.11
N GLY A 124 -7.15 13.06 -2.95
CA GLY A 124 -8.27 12.66 -3.80
C GLY A 124 -9.60 12.62 -3.04
N PRO A 125 -10.64 11.95 -3.57
CA PRO A 125 -11.85 11.65 -2.82
C PRO A 125 -11.55 10.88 -1.52
N ASP A 126 -12.17 11.30 -0.42
CA ASP A 126 -11.90 10.78 0.94
C ASP A 126 -11.96 9.24 1.04
N GLU A 127 -12.82 8.59 0.25
CA GLU A 127 -12.99 7.13 0.23
C GLU A 127 -11.77 6.33 -0.29
N TYR A 128 -10.82 7.01 -0.95
CA TYR A 128 -9.60 6.40 -1.49
C TYR A 128 -8.32 6.86 -0.78
N VAL A 129 -8.35 7.96 -0.03
CA VAL A 129 -7.17 8.45 0.71
C VAL A 129 -6.70 7.38 1.70
N LYS A 130 -5.38 7.21 1.82
CA LYS A 130 -4.71 6.14 2.59
C LYS A 130 -5.06 4.73 2.14
N THR A 131 -5.26 4.55 0.84
CA THR A 131 -5.46 3.22 0.24
C THR A 131 -4.49 2.97 -0.89
N GLN A 132 -4.15 1.70 -1.09
CA GLN A 132 -3.43 1.25 -2.27
C GLN A 132 -4.45 0.86 -3.34
N ILE A 133 -4.41 1.56 -4.47
CA ILE A 133 -5.26 1.29 -5.62
C ILE A 133 -4.45 0.89 -6.83
N THR A 134 -5.10 0.20 -7.75
CA THR A 134 -4.54 -0.10 -9.07
C THR A 134 -5.22 0.75 -10.13
N VAL A 135 -4.45 1.64 -10.77
CA VAL A 135 -4.91 2.49 -11.86
C VAL A 135 -4.50 1.87 -13.20
N HIS A 136 -5.45 1.72 -14.10
CA HIS A 136 -5.28 1.13 -15.41
C HIS A 136 -5.03 2.23 -16.45
N ALA A 137 -3.89 2.16 -17.15
CA ALA A 137 -3.60 3.02 -18.28
C ALA A 137 -3.70 2.23 -19.58
N ASP A 138 -4.35 2.81 -20.59
CA ASP A 138 -4.49 2.23 -21.92
C ASP A 138 -4.17 3.26 -23.02
N ILE A 139 -4.40 2.90 -24.28
CA ILE A 139 -4.08 3.76 -25.42
C ILE A 139 -4.82 5.11 -25.42
N SER A 140 -5.86 5.27 -24.61
CA SER A 140 -6.62 6.52 -24.43
C SER A 140 -6.06 7.42 -23.33
N THR A 141 -5.15 6.92 -22.49
CA THR A 141 -4.50 7.71 -21.43
C THR A 141 -3.51 8.71 -22.05
N SER A 142 -3.69 10.02 -21.78
CA SER A 142 -2.85 11.07 -22.33
C SER A 142 -2.76 12.32 -21.43
N PRO A 143 -1.55 12.76 -21.02
CA PRO A 143 -0.28 12.05 -21.18
C PRO A 143 -0.28 10.70 -20.43
N ALA A 144 0.60 9.79 -20.85
CA ALA A 144 0.86 8.52 -20.16
C ALA A 144 2.30 8.52 -19.66
N LEU A 145 2.58 7.75 -18.61
CA LEU A 145 3.92 7.57 -18.07
C LEU A 145 4.76 6.73 -19.04
N GLY A 146 6.02 7.12 -19.15
CA GLY A 146 7.04 6.43 -19.93
C GLY A 146 8.20 5.92 -19.07
N PRO A 147 9.21 5.30 -19.71
CA PRO A 147 10.37 4.76 -19.01
C PRO A 147 11.16 5.80 -18.19
N ASP A 148 11.16 7.06 -18.60
CA ASP A 148 11.86 8.13 -17.88
C ASP A 148 11.16 8.49 -16.55
N ASP A 149 9.82 8.42 -16.51
CA ASP A 149 9.03 8.61 -15.30
C ASP A 149 9.30 7.48 -14.29
N VAL A 150 9.43 6.23 -14.78
CA VAL A 150 9.76 5.10 -13.92
C VAL A 150 11.11 5.30 -13.24
N LYS A 151 12.14 5.68 -13.99
CA LYS A 151 13.50 5.84 -13.44
C LYS A 151 13.59 7.00 -12.46
N SER A 152 12.93 8.10 -12.76
CA SER A 152 12.93 9.31 -11.92
C SER A 152 12.14 9.09 -10.64
N SER A 153 10.98 8.43 -10.71
CA SER A 153 10.02 8.39 -9.60
C SER A 153 10.04 7.10 -8.79
N LEU A 154 10.01 5.90 -9.40
CA LEU A 154 9.94 4.66 -8.62
C LEU A 154 11.20 4.39 -7.79
N TRP A 155 12.35 4.89 -8.22
CA TRP A 155 13.62 4.68 -7.51
C TRP A 155 13.89 5.70 -6.40
N THR A 156 13.24 6.85 -6.46
CA THR A 156 13.39 7.95 -5.48
C THR A 156 12.18 8.08 -4.56
N GLY A 157 11.11 7.33 -4.81
CA GLY A 157 9.84 7.42 -4.08
C GLY A 157 8.99 8.59 -4.51
N GLY A 158 8.94 8.90 -5.81
CA GLY A 158 8.19 10.00 -6.40
C GLY A 158 6.67 9.82 -6.37
N THR A 159 6.00 10.93 -6.66
CA THR A 159 4.54 11.06 -6.62
C THR A 159 3.97 10.90 -8.02
N VAL A 160 2.84 10.21 -8.15
CA VAL A 160 2.04 10.19 -9.39
C VAL A 160 0.73 10.92 -9.16
N THR A 161 0.38 11.79 -10.11
CA THR A 161 -0.95 12.37 -10.23
C THR A 161 -1.68 11.68 -11.38
N ALA A 162 -2.86 11.16 -11.09
CA ALA A 162 -3.70 10.43 -12.01
C ALA A 162 -5.07 11.10 -12.11
N GLN A 163 -5.42 11.54 -13.32
CA GLN A 163 -6.80 11.83 -13.64
C GLN A 163 -7.47 10.52 -14.04
N VAL A 164 -8.53 10.13 -13.33
CA VAL A 164 -9.17 8.81 -13.46
C VAL A 164 -10.68 8.94 -13.62
N ARG A 165 -11.29 7.88 -14.16
CA ARG A 165 -12.73 7.63 -14.13
C ARG A 165 -12.98 6.18 -13.73
N CYS A 166 -14.18 5.87 -13.26
CA CYS A 166 -14.56 4.48 -13.04
C CYS A 166 -14.94 3.79 -14.36
N ASP A 167 -14.41 2.59 -14.57
CA ASP A 167 -14.84 1.63 -15.59
C ASP A 167 -15.25 0.33 -14.89
N GLY A 168 -16.56 0.23 -14.62
CA GLY A 168 -17.06 -0.72 -13.62
C GLY A 168 -16.45 -0.42 -12.25
N ASP A 169 -15.89 -1.44 -11.59
CA ASP A 169 -15.24 -1.31 -10.28
C ASP A 169 -13.75 -0.89 -10.39
N THR A 170 -13.25 -0.57 -11.59
CA THR A 170 -11.82 -0.31 -11.85
C THR A 170 -11.51 1.16 -12.10
N PHE A 171 -10.32 1.60 -11.70
CA PHE A 171 -9.83 2.95 -11.94
C PHE A 171 -9.16 3.02 -13.31
N ALA A 172 -9.75 3.74 -14.27
CA ALA A 172 -9.19 3.92 -15.61
C ALA A 172 -8.59 5.33 -15.73
N ALA A 173 -7.29 5.43 -16.00
CA ALA A 173 -6.59 6.69 -16.18
C ALA A 173 -6.95 7.35 -17.51
N THR A 174 -7.35 8.61 -17.45
CA THR A 174 -7.46 9.50 -18.61
C THR A 174 -6.18 10.30 -18.81
N ALA A 175 -5.44 10.60 -17.74
CA ALA A 175 -4.12 11.24 -17.79
C ALA A 175 -3.25 10.81 -16.61
N LEU A 176 -1.94 10.76 -16.81
CA LEU A 176 -0.94 10.46 -15.78
C LEU A 176 0.26 11.40 -15.90
N THR A 177 0.73 11.89 -14.76
CA THR A 177 2.00 12.63 -14.62
C THR A 177 2.75 12.13 -13.40
N ALA A 178 4.08 12.18 -13.44
CA ALA A 178 4.93 11.83 -12.32
C ALA A 178 5.85 13.00 -11.96
N GLU A 179 6.12 13.16 -10.67
CA GLU A 179 7.00 14.19 -10.13
C GLU A 179 8.03 13.54 -9.18
N GLU A 180 9.27 14.02 -9.25
CA GLU A 180 10.33 13.68 -8.29
C GLU A 180 10.07 14.41 -6.97
N ASN A 181 10.36 13.75 -5.85
CA ASN A 181 10.34 14.35 -4.51
C ASN A 181 11.63 15.10 -4.18
#